data_AF-A0A671WUN4-F1
#
_entry.id   AF-A0A671WUN4-F1
#
_cell.length_a   1.000
_cell.length_b   1.000
_cell.length_c   1.000
_cell.angle_alpha   90.00
_cell.angle_beta   90.00
_cell.angle_gamma   90.00
#
_symmetry.space_group_name_H-M   'P 1'
#
loop_
_entity.id
_entity.type
_entity.pdbx_description
1 polymer ?
#
loop_
_entity_poly.entity_id
_entity_poly.type
_entity_poly.pdbx_seq_one_letter_code
_entity_poly.pdbx_strand_id
1 'polypeptide(L)'
;MVLPIILQHLTPTYIAAFGVGAVAAAVMSSADSFLLSATTIFTTNIYQTIRSQASDKELQWVIRVSIVVAGVVGTSLTSLDSGILVFWILGSDLTYTIIFPQLICVLFIQISNGYGVIAGYVVAVVMRLLCGEPLFGLPVLLQFPGCTLEDGVYIQRSPVKTICMLAALVSIVTFSYVSSVLFNKGILPERWDVLKVKSQEELSAGGAKEDRFVSSPMLDTTC
;
A
#
# COMPACT_ATOMS: atom_id res chain seq x y z
N MET A 1 -20.27 1.32 16.30
CA MET A 1 -21.74 1.23 16.40
C MET A 1 -22.26 2.29 17.35
N VAL A 2 -22.22 3.57 16.95
CA VAL A 2 -22.75 4.68 17.78
C VAL A 2 -23.69 5.54 16.92
N LEU A 3 -23.27 5.85 15.69
CA LEU A 3 -24.07 6.60 14.73
C LEU A 3 -25.46 6.00 14.42
N PRO A 4 -25.64 4.69 14.14
CA PRO A 4 -26.95 4.13 13.83
C PRO A 4 -27.91 4.14 15.04
N ILE A 5 -27.35 3.94 16.25
CA ILE A 5 -28.09 3.93 17.51
C ILE A 5 -28.62 5.34 17.82
N ILE A 6 -27.78 6.35 17.63
CA ILE A 6 -28.15 7.77 17.78
C ILE A 6 -29.27 8.13 16.79
N LEU A 7 -29.16 7.73 15.52
CA LEU A 7 -30.20 7.97 14.51
C LEU A 7 -31.54 7.35 14.89
N GLN A 8 -31.55 6.12 15.39
CA GLN A 8 -32.78 5.43 15.80
C GLN A 8 -33.43 6.03 17.05
N HIS A 9 -32.67 6.63 17.96
CA HIS A 9 -33.21 7.18 19.21
C HIS A 9 -33.54 8.67 19.17
N LEU A 10 -32.94 9.44 18.25
CA LEU A 10 -33.09 10.91 18.22
C LEU A 10 -33.89 11.44 17.03
N THR A 11 -34.28 10.61 16.06
CA THR A 11 -35.05 11.06 14.88
C THR A 11 -36.37 10.29 14.69
N PRO A 12 -37.38 10.92 14.06
CA PRO A 12 -38.60 10.24 13.63
C PRO A 12 -38.29 9.04 12.74
N THR A 13 -39.10 7.98 12.84
CA THR A 13 -38.89 6.68 12.18
C THR A 13 -38.58 6.78 10.68
N TYR A 14 -39.23 7.71 9.96
CA TYR A 14 -38.99 7.92 8.53
C TYR A 14 -37.58 8.46 8.21
N ILE A 15 -37.07 9.37 9.04
CA ILE A 15 -35.74 9.97 8.87
C ILE A 15 -34.65 8.99 9.29
N ALA A 16 -34.89 8.21 10.35
CA ALA A 16 -34.00 7.14 10.78
C ALA A 16 -33.85 6.06 9.69
N ALA A 17 -34.95 5.64 9.06
CA ALA A 17 -34.93 4.67 7.98
C ALA A 17 -34.13 5.18 6.76
N PHE A 18 -34.36 6.42 6.34
CA PHE A 18 -33.60 7.03 5.25
C PHE A 18 -32.12 7.19 5.60
N GLY A 19 -31.80 7.61 6.83
CA GLY A 19 -30.41 7.78 7.29
C GLY A 19 -29.63 6.46 7.34
N VAL A 20 -30.23 5.39 7.87
CA VAL A 20 -29.61 4.05 7.87
C VAL A 20 -29.44 3.53 6.44
N GLY A 21 -30.44 3.74 5.57
CA GLY A 21 -30.35 3.40 4.15
C GLY A 21 -29.21 4.13 3.43
N ALA A 22 -29.04 5.43 3.70
CA ALA A 22 -27.96 6.24 3.14
C ALA A 22 -26.57 5.76 3.62
N VAL A 23 -26.42 5.46 4.92
CA VAL A 23 -25.17 4.90 5.46
C VAL A 23 -24.87 3.54 4.85
N ALA A 24 -25.86 2.65 4.73
CA ALA A 24 -25.69 1.35 4.11
C ALA A 24 -25.28 1.47 2.63
N ALA A 25 -25.93 2.37 1.87
CA ALA A 25 -25.58 2.63 0.48
C ALA A 25 -24.15 3.20 0.32
N ALA A 26 -23.74 4.12 1.20
CA ALA A 26 -22.39 4.67 1.20
C ALA A 26 -21.31 3.61 1.52
N VAL A 27 -21.58 2.72 2.48
CA VAL A 27 -20.68 1.61 2.83
C VAL A 27 -20.62 0.60 1.67
N MET A 28 -21.75 0.26 1.06
CA MET A 28 -21.78 -0.66 -0.07
C MET A 28 -20.99 -0.13 -1.27
N SER A 29 -21.16 1.14 -1.62
CA SER A 29 -20.38 1.81 -2.68
C SER A 29 -18.87 1.79 -2.41
N SER A 30 -18.46 1.98 -1.15
CA SER A 30 -17.05 1.90 -0.75
C SER A 30 -16.51 0.46 -0.87
N ALA A 31 -17.30 -0.52 -0.39
CA ALA A 31 -16.94 -1.94 -0.48
C ALA A 31 -16.82 -2.41 -1.93
N ASP A 32 -17.74 -1.99 -2.80
CA ASP A 32 -17.70 -2.31 -4.23
C ASP A 32 -16.43 -1.76 -4.89
N SER A 33 -16.02 -0.54 -4.54
CA SER A 33 -14.78 0.08 -5.03
C SER A 33 -13.52 -0.69 -4.58
N PHE A 34 -13.48 -1.16 -3.33
CA PHE A 34 -12.37 -1.96 -2.82
C PHE A 34 -12.33 -3.36 -3.46
N LEU A 35 -13.47 -4.03 -3.61
CA LEU A 35 -13.55 -5.34 -4.24
C LEU A 35 -13.16 -5.28 -5.72
N LEU A 36 -13.64 -4.25 -6.43
CA LEU A 36 -13.33 -4.06 -7.84
C LEU A 36 -11.84 -3.72 -8.04
N SER A 37 -11.27 -2.83 -7.23
CA SER A 37 -9.84 -2.49 -7.33
C SER A 37 -8.95 -3.69 -7.02
N ALA A 38 -9.20 -4.42 -5.94
CA ALA A 38 -8.46 -5.64 -5.60
C ALA A 38 -8.56 -6.70 -6.71
N THR A 39 -9.77 -6.92 -7.22
CA THR A 39 -10.03 -7.85 -8.32
C THR A 39 -9.33 -7.45 -9.61
N THR A 40 -9.34 -6.16 -9.95
CA THR A 40 -8.68 -5.65 -11.16
C THR A 40 -7.18 -5.88 -11.05
N ILE A 41 -6.57 -5.50 -9.91
CA ILE A 41 -5.13 -5.71 -9.65
C ILE A 41 -4.79 -7.20 -9.76
N PHE A 42 -5.57 -8.09 -9.14
CA PHE A 42 -5.35 -9.53 -9.23
C PHE A 42 -5.42 -10.04 -10.68
N THR A 43 -6.42 -9.57 -11.42
CA THR A 43 -6.68 -10.03 -12.78
C THR A 43 -5.63 -9.54 -13.78
N THR A 44 -5.23 -8.26 -13.70
CA THR A 44 -4.26 -7.67 -14.64
C THR A 44 -2.81 -7.95 -14.25
N ASN A 45 -2.47 -7.87 -12.97
CA ASN A 45 -1.06 -8.00 -12.53
C ASN A 45 -0.64 -9.45 -12.27
N ILE A 46 -1.57 -10.36 -11.99
CA ILE A 46 -1.24 -11.76 -11.70
C ILE A 46 -1.75 -12.65 -12.82
N TYR A 47 -3.06 -12.63 -13.10
CA TYR A 47 -3.67 -13.58 -14.03
C TYR A 47 -3.21 -13.36 -15.48
N GLN A 48 -3.19 -12.12 -15.98
CA GLN A 48 -2.69 -11.82 -17.34
C GLN A 48 -1.18 -12.06 -17.49
N THR A 49 -0.37 -11.87 -16.44
CA THR A 49 1.07 -12.19 -16.49
C THR A 49 1.32 -13.69 -16.63
N ILE A 50 0.50 -14.52 -15.99
CA ILE A 50 0.58 -15.99 -16.11
C ILE A 50 0.00 -16.46 -17.45
N ARG A 51 -1.10 -15.85 -17.91
CA ARG A 51 -1.79 -16.21 -19.15
C ARG A 51 -1.94 -14.98 -20.05
N SER A 52 -0.90 -14.74 -20.85
CA SER A 52 -0.78 -13.57 -21.73
C SER A 52 -1.85 -13.49 -22.85
N GLN A 53 -2.56 -14.58 -23.16
CA GLN A 53 -3.70 -14.61 -24.07
C GLN A 53 -4.99 -15.07 -23.35
N ALA A 54 -5.44 -14.32 -22.35
CA ALA A 54 -6.75 -14.54 -21.74
C ALA A 54 -7.85 -13.91 -22.62
N SER A 55 -8.91 -14.67 -22.91
CA SER A 55 -10.09 -14.13 -23.61
C SER A 55 -10.93 -13.24 -22.67
N ASP A 56 -11.60 -12.21 -23.19
CA ASP A 56 -12.46 -11.30 -22.40
C ASP A 56 -13.51 -12.04 -21.56
N LYS A 57 -14.05 -13.15 -22.09
CA LYS A 57 -15.01 -13.99 -21.37
C LYS A 57 -14.39 -14.72 -20.17
N GLU A 58 -13.15 -15.17 -20.32
CA GLU A 58 -12.41 -15.80 -19.20
C GLU A 58 -12.10 -14.74 -18.14
N LEU A 59 -11.68 -13.54 -18.56
CA LEU A 59 -11.37 -12.43 -17.67
C LEU A 59 -12.56 -12.03 -16.80
N GLN A 60 -13.76 -11.92 -17.41
CA GLN A 60 -15.00 -11.63 -16.68
C GLN A 60 -15.33 -12.70 -15.65
N TRP A 61 -15.04 -13.97 -15.95
CA TRP A 61 -15.28 -15.06 -15.01
C TRP A 61 -14.31 -15.02 -13.83
N VAL A 62 -13.02 -14.75 -14.09
CA VAL A 62 -11.99 -14.56 -13.06
C VAL A 62 -12.37 -13.42 -12.12
N ILE A 63 -12.82 -12.29 -12.67
CA ILE A 63 -13.28 -11.12 -11.89
C ILE A 63 -14.44 -11.50 -10.96
N ARG A 64 -15.45 -12.23 -11.45
CA ARG A 64 -16.58 -12.66 -10.62
C ARG A 64 -16.15 -13.60 -9.49
N VAL A 65 -15.28 -14.57 -9.79
CA VAL A 65 -14.76 -15.50 -8.80
C VAL A 65 -13.94 -14.78 -7.74
N SER A 66 -13.06 -13.86 -8.12
CA SER A 66 -12.22 -13.12 -7.17
C SER A 66 -13.05 -12.22 -6.26
N ILE A 67 -14.12 -11.59 -6.76
CA ILE A 67 -15.04 -10.80 -5.92
C ILE A 67 -15.69 -11.69 -4.86
N VAL A 68 -16.19 -12.86 -5.26
CA VAL A 68 -16.83 -13.82 -4.32
C VAL A 68 -15.82 -14.28 -3.27
N VAL A 69 -14.62 -14.67 -3.68
CA VAL A 69 -13.56 -15.12 -2.75
C VAL A 69 -13.16 -13.99 -1.80
N ALA A 70 -12.89 -12.79 -2.31
CA ALA A 70 -12.52 -11.64 -1.49
C ALA A 70 -13.63 -11.25 -0.51
N GLY A 71 -14.90 -11.30 -0.93
CA GLY A 71 -16.06 -11.07 -0.08
C GLY A 71 -16.20 -12.10 1.04
N VAL A 72 -16.01 -13.39 0.73
CA VAL A 72 -16.04 -14.46 1.74
C VAL A 72 -14.90 -14.28 2.76
N VAL A 73 -13.69 -13.97 2.31
CA VAL A 73 -12.53 -13.72 3.19
C VAL A 73 -12.78 -12.49 4.08
N GLY A 74 -13.26 -11.37 3.51
CA GLY A 74 -13.55 -10.16 4.27
C GLY A 74 -14.66 -10.36 5.31
N THR A 75 -15.71 -11.10 4.96
CA THR A 75 -16.81 -11.44 5.88
C THR A 75 -16.33 -12.37 6.99
N SER A 76 -15.46 -13.34 6.65
CA SER A 76 -14.86 -14.25 7.63
C SER A 76 -13.98 -13.49 8.62
N LEU A 77 -13.16 -12.54 8.15
CA LEU A 77 -12.32 -11.70 9.00
C LEU A 77 -13.16 -10.81 9.94
N THR A 78 -14.30 -10.33 9.46
CA THR A 78 -15.26 -9.54 10.25
C THR A 78 -15.97 -10.38 11.32
N SER A 79 -16.09 -11.69 11.11
CA SER A 79 -16.73 -12.61 12.06
C SER A 79 -15.84 -12.96 13.26
N LEU A 80 -14.57 -12.55 13.26
CA LEU A 80 -13.69 -12.70 14.40
C LEU A 80 -14.05 -11.61 15.44
N ASP A 81 -14.25 -12.00 16.70
CA ASP A 81 -14.66 -11.09 17.81
C ASP A 81 -13.67 -9.93 18.08
N SER A 82 -12.50 -9.96 17.45
CA SER A 82 -11.52 -8.89 17.47
C SER A 82 -12.10 -7.60 16.87
N GLY A 83 -12.21 -6.55 17.68
CA GLY A 83 -12.89 -5.31 17.32
C GLY A 83 -12.49 -4.76 15.94
N ILE A 84 -13.48 -4.47 15.10
CA ILE A 84 -13.32 -4.01 13.70
C ILE A 84 -12.37 -2.81 13.56
N LEU A 85 -12.33 -1.95 14.58
CA LEU A 85 -11.43 -0.80 14.65
C LEU A 85 -9.96 -1.22 14.73
N VAL A 86 -9.67 -2.34 15.38
CA VAL A 86 -8.31 -2.87 15.50
C VAL A 86 -7.82 -3.38 14.15
N PHE A 87 -8.64 -4.13 13.41
CA PHE A 87 -8.30 -4.53 12.04
C PHE A 87 -8.11 -3.33 11.10
N TRP A 88 -8.97 -2.32 11.22
CA TRP A 88 -8.84 -1.10 10.44
C TRP A 88 -7.55 -0.33 10.76
N ILE A 89 -7.20 -0.19 12.04
CA ILE A 89 -5.95 0.45 12.48
C ILE A 89 -4.74 -0.36 12.01
N LEU A 90 -4.78 -1.69 12.10
CA LEU A 90 -3.71 -2.58 11.64
C LEU A 90 -3.49 -2.48 10.12
N GLY A 91 -4.56 -2.53 9.32
CA GLY A 91 -4.45 -2.39 7.86
C GLY A 91 -3.91 -1.02 7.45
N SER A 92 -4.36 0.04 8.12
CA SER A 92 -3.86 1.41 7.92
C SER A 92 -2.39 1.54 8.29
N ASP A 93 -1.96 0.87 9.36
CA ASP A 93 -0.58 0.85 9.82
C ASP A 93 0.37 0.18 8.82
N LEU A 94 -0.02 -0.99 8.31
CA LEU A 94 0.76 -1.72 7.31
C LEU A 94 0.89 -0.91 6.01
N THR A 95 -0.20 -0.24 5.60
CA THR A 95 -0.19 0.63 4.43
C THR A 95 0.74 1.82 4.62
N TYR A 96 0.72 2.44 5.81
CA TYR A 96 1.58 3.57 6.14
C TYR A 96 3.06 3.17 6.25
N THR A 97 3.37 2.00 6.80
CA THR A 97 4.76 1.58 7.01
C THR A 97 5.40 0.97 5.78
N ILE A 98 4.62 0.31 4.92
CA ILE A 98 5.13 -0.44 3.77
C ILE A 98 4.89 0.31 2.45
N ILE A 99 3.64 0.69 2.16
CA ILE A 99 3.24 1.20 0.83
C ILE A 99 3.65 2.67 0.67
N PHE A 100 3.46 3.47 1.71
CA PHE A 100 3.76 4.90 1.67
C PHE A 100 5.23 5.24 1.33
N PRO A 101 6.26 4.64 1.96
CA PRO A 101 7.65 4.93 1.59
C PRO A 101 7.97 4.51 0.15
N GLN A 102 7.38 3.41 -0.35
CA GLN A 102 7.53 2.98 -1.73
C GLN A 102 6.91 4.00 -2.71
N LEU A 103 5.72 4.51 -2.40
CA LEU A 103 5.05 5.54 -3.20
C LEU A 103 5.89 6.82 -3.28
N ILE A 104 6.45 7.28 -2.15
CA ILE A 104 7.33 8.45 -2.11
C ILE A 104 8.55 8.24 -3.02
N CYS A 105 9.21 7.09 -2.90
CA CYS A 105 10.39 6.79 -3.70
C CYS A 105 10.07 6.75 -5.19
N VAL A 106 8.96 6.13 -5.60
CA VAL A 106 8.57 6.06 -7.02
C VAL A 106 8.16 7.42 -7.58
N LEU A 107 7.48 8.26 -6.80
CA LEU A 107 6.95 9.54 -7.29
C LEU A 107 8.01 10.66 -7.30
N PHE A 108 8.89 10.72 -6.29
CA PHE A 108 9.80 11.85 -6.11
C PHE A 108 11.27 11.51 -6.38
N ILE A 109 11.67 10.24 -6.35
CA ILE A 109 13.07 9.83 -6.47
C ILE A 109 13.27 9.03 -7.75
N GLN A 110 13.69 9.72 -8.82
CA GLN A 110 13.96 9.08 -10.12
C GLN A 110 15.13 8.07 -10.09
N ILE A 111 15.95 8.06 -9.03
CA ILE A 111 17.01 7.06 -8.80
C ILE A 111 16.47 5.73 -8.23
N SER A 112 15.16 5.63 -7.95
CA SER A 112 14.56 4.48 -7.28
C SER A 112 14.47 3.27 -8.21
N ASN A 113 15.22 2.22 -7.88
CA ASN A 113 15.29 0.98 -8.66
C ASN A 113 14.41 -0.12 -8.06
N GLY A 114 14.00 -1.10 -8.89
CA GLY A 114 13.23 -2.25 -8.42
C GLY A 114 13.92 -3.02 -7.29
N TYR A 115 15.25 -3.13 -7.32
CA TYR A 115 16.03 -3.77 -6.26
C TYR A 115 15.92 -3.05 -4.91
N GLY A 116 15.94 -1.72 -4.91
CA GLY A 116 15.80 -0.93 -3.69
C GLY A 116 14.40 -1.01 -3.10
N VAL A 117 13.36 -1.04 -3.95
CA VAL A 117 11.98 -1.23 -3.52
C VAL A 117 11.76 -2.61 -2.88
N ILE A 118 12.33 -3.67 -3.46
CA ILE A 118 12.25 -5.04 -2.90
C ILE A 118 13.01 -5.12 -1.57
N ALA A 119 14.25 -4.61 -1.52
CA ALA A 119 15.04 -4.60 -0.29
C ALA A 119 14.34 -3.82 0.83
N GLY A 120 13.82 -2.63 0.52
CA GLY A 120 13.09 -1.82 1.49
C GLY A 120 11.77 -2.43 1.95
N TYR A 121 11.06 -3.16 1.07
CA TYR A 121 9.90 -3.95 1.47
C TYR A 121 10.28 -5.01 2.51
N VAL A 122 11.36 -5.76 2.28
CA VAL A 122 11.84 -6.78 3.22
C VAL A 122 12.23 -6.14 4.55
N VAL A 123 12.96 -5.03 4.53
CA VAL A 123 13.34 -4.29 5.74
C VAL A 123 12.11 -3.81 6.50
N ALA A 124 11.10 -3.26 5.81
CA ALA A 124 9.85 -2.80 6.43
C ALA A 124 9.09 -3.95 7.11
N VAL A 125 8.95 -5.09 6.42
CA VAL A 125 8.27 -6.28 6.98
C VAL A 125 9.02 -6.83 8.19
N VAL A 126 10.35 -6.98 8.09
CA VAL A 126 11.18 -7.47 9.19
C VAL A 126 11.10 -6.52 10.38
N MET A 127 11.28 -5.21 10.17
CA MET A 127 11.16 -4.21 11.25
C MET A 127 9.77 -4.23 11.89
N ARG A 128 8.70 -4.42 11.11
CA ARG A 128 7.35 -4.51 11.65
C ARG A 128 7.14 -5.76 12.50
N LEU A 129 7.61 -6.91 12.03
CA LEU A 129 7.56 -8.16 12.79
C LEU A 129 8.39 -8.06 14.10
N LEU A 130 9.55 -7.43 14.06
CA LEU A 130 10.42 -7.24 15.22
C LEU A 130 9.85 -6.27 16.26
N CYS A 131 9.05 -5.29 15.83
CA CYS A 131 8.34 -4.37 16.73
C CYS A 131 7.17 -5.02 17.49
N GLY A 132 6.76 -6.24 17.11
CA GLY A 132 5.61 -6.92 17.70
C GLY A 132 4.27 -6.32 17.26
N GLU A 133 3.25 -7.18 17.21
CA GLU A 133 1.87 -6.79 16.94
C GLU A 133 0.97 -7.40 18.03
N PRO A 134 0.29 -6.56 18.84
CA PRO A 134 -0.56 -7.04 19.91
C PRO A 134 -1.74 -7.88 19.40
N LEU A 135 -2.14 -7.73 18.13
CA LEU A 135 -3.21 -8.52 17.52
C LEU A 135 -2.81 -9.98 17.24
N PHE A 136 -1.52 -10.24 17.00
CA PHE A 136 -1.00 -11.58 16.68
C PHE A 136 -0.30 -12.24 17.87
N GLY A 137 -0.27 -11.59 19.04
CA GLY A 137 0.42 -12.10 20.23
C GLY A 137 1.95 -12.19 20.07
N LEU A 138 2.52 -11.46 19.11
CA LEU A 138 3.95 -11.46 18.85
C LEU A 138 4.67 -10.60 19.91
N PRO A 139 5.60 -11.17 20.70
CA PRO A 139 6.36 -10.40 21.67
C PRO A 139 7.28 -9.40 20.96
N VAL A 140 7.38 -8.19 21.52
CA VAL A 140 8.27 -7.13 21.02
C VAL A 140 9.72 -7.57 21.22
N LEU A 141 10.41 -7.94 20.14
CA LEU A 141 11.81 -8.37 20.18
C LEU A 141 12.77 -7.16 20.17
N LEU A 142 12.36 -6.05 19.54
CA LEU A 142 13.17 -4.83 19.41
C LEU A 142 12.61 -3.73 20.31
N GLN A 143 13.17 -3.63 21.52
CA GLN A 143 12.82 -2.61 22.51
C GLN A 143 13.41 -1.26 22.08
N PHE A 144 12.56 -0.29 21.71
CA PHE A 144 13.03 1.09 21.47
C PHE A 144 13.12 1.87 22.79
N PRO A 145 14.03 2.86 22.91
CA PRO A 145 14.19 3.65 24.13
C PRO A 145 12.88 4.36 24.51
N GLY A 146 12.42 4.14 25.75
CA GLY A 146 11.12 4.62 26.26
C GLY A 146 10.05 3.53 26.47
N CYS A 147 10.41 2.25 26.44
CA CYS A 147 9.53 1.15 26.86
C CYS A 147 9.25 1.24 28.37
N THR A 148 7.98 1.40 28.74
CA THR A 148 7.52 1.15 30.11
C THR A 148 6.73 -0.15 30.14
N LEU A 149 7.01 -0.97 31.15
CA LEU A 149 6.31 -2.23 31.39
C LEU A 149 5.15 -1.94 32.35
N GLU A 150 3.93 -1.85 31.84
CA GLU A 150 2.70 -1.82 32.66
C GLU A 150 1.95 -3.14 32.42
N ASP A 151 1.68 -3.89 33.49
CA ASP A 151 0.86 -5.12 33.50
C ASP A 151 1.22 -6.20 32.46
N GLY A 152 2.52 -6.41 32.21
CA GLY A 152 2.99 -7.47 31.29
C GLY A 152 2.82 -7.15 29.81
N VAL A 153 2.39 -5.93 29.46
CA VAL A 153 2.28 -5.42 28.09
C VAL A 153 3.34 -4.33 27.90
N TYR A 154 4.20 -4.50 26.89
CA TYR A 154 5.18 -3.46 26.52
C TYR A 154 4.45 -2.28 25.89
N ILE A 155 4.29 -1.18 26.64
CA ILE A 155 3.72 0.06 26.11
C ILE A 155 4.86 0.92 25.61
N GLN A 156 5.01 0.96 24.28
CA GLN A 156 6.03 1.76 23.64
C GLN A 156 5.48 3.14 23.31
N ARG A 157 5.86 4.15 24.11
CA ARG A 157 5.38 5.54 23.99
C ARG A 157 6.07 6.33 22.88
N SER A 158 7.13 5.78 22.27
CA SER A 158 7.81 6.38 21.13
C SER A 158 6.99 6.22 19.83
N PRO A 159 7.14 7.10 18.83
CA PRO A 159 6.43 6.99 17.57
C PRO A 159 7.04 5.87 16.70
N VAL A 160 6.92 4.62 17.14
CA VAL A 160 7.54 3.43 16.51
C VAL A 160 7.19 3.32 15.02
N LYS A 161 5.95 3.67 14.67
CA LYS A 161 5.43 3.63 13.30
C LYS A 161 6.18 4.58 12.36
N THR A 162 6.47 5.80 12.80
CA THR A 162 7.19 6.78 11.96
C THR A 162 8.67 6.41 11.85
N ILE A 163 9.26 5.87 12.91
CA ILE A 163 10.64 5.37 12.89
C ILE A 163 10.77 4.20 11.90
N CYS A 164 9.82 3.26 11.90
CA CYS A 164 9.79 2.16 10.94
C CYS A 164 9.62 2.66 9.51
N MET A 165 8.70 3.61 9.27
CA MET A 165 8.48 4.20 7.95
C MET A 165 9.71 4.93 7.42
N LEU A 166 10.39 5.72 8.27
CA LEU A 166 11.62 6.41 7.91
C LEU A 166 12.78 5.43 7.66
N ALA A 167 12.92 4.40 8.48
CA ALA A 167 13.92 3.36 8.28
C ALA A 167 13.71 2.62 6.94
N ALA A 168 12.45 2.29 6.61
CA ALA A 168 12.09 1.71 5.33
C ALA A 168 12.45 2.66 4.18
N LEU A 169 12.09 3.94 4.25
CA LEU A 169 12.42 4.93 3.22
C LEU A 169 13.93 5.08 3.01
N VAL A 170 14.71 5.22 4.09
CA VAL A 170 16.18 5.31 4.03
C VAL A 170 16.77 4.06 3.42
N SER A 171 16.24 2.87 3.76
CA SER A 171 16.70 1.61 3.17
C SER A 171 16.43 1.56 1.66
N ILE A 172 15.25 1.98 1.19
CA ILE A 172 14.93 2.01 -0.26
C ILE A 172 15.91 2.92 -1.00
N VAL A 173 16.17 4.13 -0.49
CA VAL A 173 17.05 5.10 -1.13
C VAL A 173 18.50 4.63 -1.14
N THR A 174 19.00 4.10 -0.01
CA THR A 174 20.37 3.60 0.08
C THR A 174 20.60 2.40 -0.83
N PHE A 175 19.72 1.39 -0.81
CA PHE A 175 19.85 0.24 -1.70
C PHE A 175 19.67 0.62 -3.17
N SER A 176 18.77 1.55 -3.50
CA SER A 176 18.62 2.07 -4.86
C SER A 176 19.89 2.77 -5.33
N TYR A 177 20.45 3.68 -4.52
CA TYR A 177 21.68 4.39 -4.85
C TYR A 177 22.87 3.45 -5.01
N VAL A 178 23.06 2.52 -4.06
CA VAL A 178 24.14 1.52 -4.13
C VAL A 178 23.99 0.67 -5.39
N SER A 179 22.78 0.24 -5.74
CA SER A 179 22.54 -0.54 -6.96
C SER A 179 22.89 0.26 -8.23
N SER A 180 22.44 1.52 -8.37
CA SER A 180 22.80 2.36 -9.52
C SER A 180 24.31 2.57 -9.63
N VAL A 181 25.00 2.86 -8.52
CA VAL A 181 26.47 3.05 -8.53
C VAL A 181 27.20 1.77 -8.91
N LEU A 182 26.73 0.61 -8.43
CA LEU A 182 27.38 -0.67 -8.65
C LEU A 182 27.25 -1.16 -10.10
N PHE A 183 26.10 -0.89 -10.74
CA PHE A 183 25.91 -1.13 -12.18
C PHE A 183 26.65 -0.12 -13.05
N ASN A 184 26.68 1.16 -12.68
CA ASN A 184 27.35 2.20 -13.46
C ASN A 184 28.89 2.09 -13.41
N LYS A 185 29.45 1.54 -12.32
CA LYS A 185 30.87 1.20 -12.21
C LYS A 185 31.25 -0.15 -12.85
N GLY A 186 30.28 -0.89 -13.41
CA GLY A 186 30.54 -2.16 -14.09
C GLY A 186 31.03 -3.30 -13.19
N ILE A 187 30.80 -3.21 -11.88
CA ILE A 187 31.26 -4.22 -10.90
C ILE A 187 30.34 -5.46 -10.90
N LEU A 188 29.07 -5.29 -11.26
CA LEU A 188 28.11 -6.39 -11.39
C LEU A 188 27.94 -6.81 -12.87
N PRO A 189 27.99 -8.11 -13.19
CA PRO A 189 27.75 -8.62 -14.53
C PRO A 189 26.30 -8.35 -14.98
N GLU A 190 26.12 -8.00 -16.25
CA GLU A 190 24.85 -7.61 -16.88
C GLU A 190 23.75 -8.70 -16.80
N ARG A 191 24.14 -9.95 -16.51
CA ARG A 191 23.22 -11.07 -16.24
C ARG A 191 22.38 -10.90 -14.98
N TRP A 192 22.81 -10.05 -14.05
CA TRP A 192 22.10 -9.75 -12.81
C TRP A 192 21.19 -8.51 -12.96
N ASP A 193 21.07 -7.91 -14.13
CA ASP A 193 20.10 -6.85 -14.39
C ASP A 193 18.71 -7.41 -14.77
N VAL A 194 18.17 -8.30 -13.94
CA VAL A 194 16.85 -8.95 -14.15
C VAL A 194 15.72 -7.91 -14.14
N LEU A 195 15.92 -6.79 -13.45
CA LEU A 195 14.97 -5.68 -13.34
C LEU A 195 15.23 -4.53 -14.33
N LYS A 196 16.16 -4.68 -15.29
CA LYS A 196 16.48 -3.69 -16.35
C LYS A 196 16.69 -2.25 -15.84
N VAL A 197 17.50 -2.10 -14.81
CA VAL A 197 17.84 -0.82 -14.17
C VAL A 197 18.35 0.21 -15.18
N LYS A 198 19.17 -0.20 -16.17
CA LYS A 198 19.69 0.71 -17.21
C LYS A 198 18.59 1.31 -18.10
N SER A 199 17.57 0.52 -18.46
CA SER A 199 16.49 0.99 -19.34
C SER A 199 15.58 2.00 -18.64
N GLN A 200 15.47 1.91 -17.31
CA GLN A 200 14.66 2.82 -16.50
C GLN A 200 15.34 4.18 -16.30
N GLU A 201 16.68 4.23 -16.17
CA GLU A 201 17.45 5.49 -16.20
C GLU A 201 17.34 6.20 -17.57
N GLU A 202 17.37 5.46 -18.69
CA GLU A 202 17.17 6.02 -20.03
C GLU A 202 15.75 6.58 -20.25
N LEU A 203 14.71 5.86 -19.77
CA LEU A 203 13.32 6.30 -19.87
C LEU A 203 13.07 7.56 -19.02
N SER A 204 13.64 7.61 -17.82
CA SER A 204 13.53 8.77 -16.91
C SER A 204 14.32 9.99 -17.44
N ALA A 205 15.47 9.76 -18.07
CA ALA A 205 16.26 10.81 -18.72
C ALA A 205 15.61 11.33 -20.02
N GLY A 206 14.85 10.48 -20.73
CA GLY A 206 14.02 10.86 -21.88
C GLY A 206 12.82 11.72 -21.48
N GLY A 207 12.05 11.30 -20.49
CA GLY A 207 10.88 12.04 -19.98
C GLY A 207 11.24 13.42 -19.41
N ALA A 208 12.37 13.54 -18.68
CA ALA A 208 12.86 14.82 -18.17
C ALA A 208 13.37 15.79 -19.25
N LYS A 209 13.61 15.32 -20.48
CA LYS A 209 13.90 16.16 -21.65
C LYS A 209 12.62 16.57 -22.39
N GLU A 210 11.62 15.69 -22.45
CA GLU A 210 10.35 15.94 -23.12
C GLU A 210 9.47 16.95 -22.35
N ASP A 211 9.39 16.83 -21.02
CA ASP A 211 8.70 17.82 -20.16
C ASP A 211 9.35 19.21 -20.21
N ARG A 212 10.67 19.26 -20.44
CA ARG A 212 11.40 20.52 -20.60
C ARG A 212 11.11 21.21 -21.94
N PHE A 213 10.72 20.45 -22.97
CA PHE A 213 10.35 20.99 -24.28
C PHE A 213 8.90 21.50 -24.30
N VAL A 214 8.00 20.83 -23.57
CA VAL A 214 6.58 21.21 -23.45
C VAL A 214 6.38 22.45 -22.55
N SER A 215 7.33 22.77 -21.67
CA SER A 215 7.25 23.90 -20.73
C SER A 215 7.62 25.28 -21.31
N SER A 216 7.84 25.42 -22.63
CA SER A 216 8.01 26.74 -23.24
C SER A 216 6.65 27.44 -23.34
N PRO A 217 6.45 28.64 -22.76
CA PRO A 217 5.14 29.29 -22.78
C PRO A 217 4.78 29.70 -24.21
N MET A 218 3.72 29.08 -24.76
CA MET A 218 3.00 29.64 -25.91
C MET A 218 2.28 30.91 -25.47
N LEU A 219 3.02 32.01 -25.42
CA LEU A 219 2.50 33.35 -25.31
C LEU A 219 3.22 34.18 -26.35
N ASP A 220 2.69 34.17 -27.57
CA ASP A 220 2.82 35.30 -28.46
C ASP A 220 1.46 35.58 -29.10
N THR A 221 0.74 36.52 -28.47
CA THR A 221 -0.42 37.19 -29.05
C THR A 221 0.13 38.48 -29.63
N THR A 222 0.48 38.49 -30.91
CA THR A 222 0.60 39.75 -31.64
C THR A 222 0.42 39.57 -33.15
N CYS A 223 -0.56 40.35 -33.66
CA CYS A 223 -0.90 40.68 -35.04
C CYS A 223 -1.75 39.69 -35.84
#